data_AF-A0A535F0K0-F1
#
_entry.id   AF-A0A535F0K0-F1
#
_cell.length_a   1.000
_cell.length_b   1.000
_cell.length_c   1.000
_cell.angle_alpha   90.00
_cell.angle_beta   90.00
_cell.angle_gamma   90.00
#
_symmetry.space_group_name_H-M   'P 1'
#
loop_
_entity.id
_entity.type
_entity.pdbx_description
1 polymer ?
#
loop_
_entity_poly.entity_id
_entity_poly.type
_entity_poly.pdbx_seq_one_letter_code
_entity_poly.pdbx_strand_id
1 'polypeptide(L)'
;MDCDNTLDAGKLVSTPEDTIEVREGEQLDWLRIANYLRAQLPAIGEGTIAARQFPSGASNLTYLVRIGSWEGVLRRPPFGPIAPKAHDMQREANLLRRVHPVFSLVPEVYLFCDDLMVMGVPFYVMERRRGIVLDDSFPAGMTPTPELCH
;
A
#
# COMPACT_ATOMS: atom_id res chain seq x y z
N MET A 1 -4.84 49.60 -24.45
CA MET A 1 -6.05 48.84 -24.13
C MET A 1 -5.62 47.42 -23.96
N ASP A 2 -5.38 47.10 -22.70
CA ASP A 2 -5.10 45.78 -22.17
C ASP A 2 -6.21 44.79 -22.55
N CYS A 3 -5.81 43.56 -22.81
CA CYS A 3 -6.54 42.36 -22.41
C CYS A 3 -5.53 41.22 -22.39
N ASP A 4 -4.83 41.13 -21.25
CA ASP A 4 -4.32 39.90 -20.69
C ASP A 4 -5.45 38.86 -20.68
N ASN A 5 -5.21 37.70 -21.30
CA ASN A 5 -6.06 36.53 -21.07
C ASN A 5 -5.16 35.30 -20.95
N THR A 6 -4.55 35.23 -19.78
CA THR A 6 -3.99 34.03 -19.18
C THR A 6 -5.03 32.91 -19.21
N LEU A 7 -4.81 31.88 -20.04
CA LEU A 7 -5.44 30.57 -19.89
C LEU A 7 -4.38 29.64 -19.30
N ASP A 8 -4.37 29.60 -17.97
CA ASP A 8 -3.57 28.67 -17.17
C ASP A 8 -4.13 27.25 -17.43
N ALA A 9 -3.42 26.49 -18.27
CA ALA A 9 -3.76 25.12 -18.59
C ALA A 9 -3.75 24.31 -17.29
N GLY A 10 -4.95 23.86 -16.89
CA GLY A 10 -5.25 23.15 -15.66
C GLY A 10 -4.10 22.26 -15.21
N LYS A 11 -3.50 22.66 -14.09
CA LYS A 11 -2.52 21.89 -13.33
C LYS A 11 -3.16 20.54 -13.03
N LEU A 12 -2.78 19.50 -13.78
CA LEU A 12 -3.00 18.12 -13.38
C LEU A 12 -2.47 18.01 -11.96
N VAL A 13 -3.36 17.91 -10.99
CA VAL A 13 -2.99 17.70 -9.59
C VAL A 13 -2.37 16.32 -9.55
N SER A 14 -1.04 16.29 -9.70
CA SER A 14 -0.23 15.12 -9.39
C SER A 14 -0.63 14.67 -8.00
N THR A 15 -1.16 13.46 -7.88
CA THR A 15 -1.38 12.84 -6.59
C THR A 15 -0.06 12.97 -5.81
N PRO A 16 -0.03 13.58 -4.62
CA PRO A 16 1.18 13.58 -3.80
C PRO A 16 1.69 12.15 -3.73
N GLU A 17 2.99 11.91 -3.88
CA GLU A 17 3.53 10.57 -3.63
C GLU A 17 3.13 10.18 -2.21
N ASP A 18 2.23 9.21 -2.07
CA ASP A 18 1.68 8.74 -0.80
C ASP A 18 2.63 7.80 -0.07
N THR A 19 3.88 7.77 -0.53
CA THR A 19 4.95 6.94 -0.01
C THR A 19 6.22 7.77 0.15
N ILE A 20 6.99 7.41 1.16
CA ILE A 20 8.30 7.97 1.48
C ILE A 20 9.38 6.93 1.17
N GLU A 21 10.64 7.37 1.20
CA GLU A 21 11.76 6.44 1.29
C GLU A 21 11.62 5.55 2.54
N VAL A 22 12.11 4.32 2.43
CA VAL A 22 12.08 3.39 3.57
C VAL A 22 12.90 3.98 4.72
N ARG A 23 12.28 4.11 5.89
CA ARG A 23 12.92 4.70 7.07
C ARG A 23 14.17 3.92 7.47
N GLU A 24 15.12 4.63 8.08
CA GLU A 24 16.33 4.03 8.64
C GLU A 24 15.99 2.98 9.71
N GLY A 25 16.59 1.79 9.60
CA GLY A 25 16.32 0.67 10.49
C GLY A 25 15.07 -0.15 10.10
N GLU A 26 14.29 0.31 9.11
CA GLU A 26 13.09 -0.39 8.63
C GLU A 26 13.29 -1.05 7.25
N GLN A 27 14.55 -1.17 6.81
CA GLN A 27 14.91 -1.87 5.57
C GLN A 27 14.74 -3.39 5.70
N LEU A 28 14.42 -4.02 4.57
CA LEU A 28 14.24 -5.47 4.44
C LEU A 28 15.25 -6.04 3.43
N ASP A 29 15.44 -7.35 3.47
CA ASP A 29 16.16 -8.08 2.42
C ASP A 29 15.27 -8.18 1.16
N TRP A 30 15.26 -7.09 0.38
CA TRP A 30 14.42 -6.96 -0.80
C TRP A 30 14.74 -8.00 -1.87
N LEU A 31 15.99 -8.47 -1.96
CA LEU A 31 16.36 -9.50 -2.93
C LEU A 31 15.72 -10.84 -2.57
N ARG A 32 15.81 -11.26 -1.29
CA ARG A 32 15.14 -12.47 -0.80
C ARG A 32 13.63 -12.38 -1.00
N ILE A 33 13.03 -11.24 -0.68
CA ILE A 33 11.59 -11.00 -0.87
C ILE A 33 11.22 -11.08 -2.34
N ALA A 34 11.95 -10.41 -3.24
CA ALA A 34 11.67 -10.44 -4.67
C ALA A 34 11.71 -11.86 -5.24
N ASN A 35 12.70 -12.66 -4.84
CA ASN A 35 12.82 -14.05 -5.27
C ASN A 35 11.64 -14.90 -4.77
N TYR A 36 11.25 -14.71 -3.50
CA TYR A 36 10.10 -15.40 -2.94
C TYR A 36 8.80 -15.00 -3.65
N LEU A 37 8.57 -13.70 -3.87
CA LEU A 37 7.36 -13.21 -4.54
C LEU A 37 7.25 -13.75 -5.97
N ARG A 38 8.34 -13.77 -6.75
CA ARG A 38 8.34 -14.36 -8.10
C ARG A 38 8.02 -15.84 -8.11
N ALA A 39 8.49 -16.58 -7.09
CA ALA A 39 8.20 -18.01 -6.98
C ALA A 39 6.72 -18.29 -6.66
N GLN A 40 6.05 -17.38 -5.95
CA GLN A 40 4.66 -17.55 -5.52
C GLN A 40 3.63 -16.91 -6.45
N LEU A 41 4.01 -15.86 -7.18
CA LEU A 41 3.10 -15.04 -7.98
C LEU A 41 3.60 -15.02 -9.44
N PRO A 42 3.09 -15.89 -10.32
CA PRO A 42 3.50 -15.97 -11.73
C PRO A 42 3.29 -14.68 -12.52
N ALA A 43 2.38 -13.81 -12.06
CA ALA A 43 2.13 -12.49 -12.65
C ALA A 43 3.29 -11.50 -12.42
N ILE A 44 4.19 -11.78 -11.47
CA ILE A 44 5.38 -10.98 -11.25
C ILE A 44 6.41 -11.34 -12.32
N GLY A 45 6.64 -10.40 -13.24
CA GLY A 45 7.64 -10.53 -14.28
C GLY A 45 9.08 -10.33 -13.80
N GLU A 46 9.96 -10.12 -14.76
CA GLU A 46 11.35 -9.75 -14.52
C GLU A 46 11.50 -8.26 -14.12
N GLY A 47 12.68 -7.89 -13.62
CA GLY A 47 13.02 -6.52 -13.28
C GLY A 47 13.53 -6.35 -11.85
N THR A 48 14.19 -5.23 -11.57
CA THR A 48 14.72 -4.92 -10.23
C THR A 48 13.57 -4.57 -9.28
N ILE A 49 13.66 -5.05 -8.03
CA ILE A 49 12.73 -4.66 -6.99
C ILE A 49 13.02 -3.22 -6.54
N ALA A 50 11.96 -2.41 -6.47
CA ALA A 50 11.98 -1.11 -5.82
C ALA A 50 10.96 -1.12 -4.68
N ALA A 51 11.33 -0.58 -3.53
CA ALA A 51 10.47 -0.52 -2.36
C ALA A 51 10.41 0.90 -1.81
N ARG A 52 9.20 1.35 -1.50
CA ARG A 52 8.92 2.58 -0.76
C ARG A 52 8.02 2.27 0.41
N GLN A 53 7.91 3.18 1.37
CA GLN A 53 7.16 2.96 2.59
C GLN A 53 5.97 3.92 2.69
N PHE A 54 4.85 3.46 3.21
CA PHE A 54 3.74 4.35 3.54
C PHE A 54 4.04 5.08 4.87
N PRO A 55 3.85 6.41 4.94
CA PRO A 55 4.22 7.19 6.12
C PRO A 55 3.31 6.91 7.34
N SER A 56 2.09 6.42 7.11
CA SER A 56 1.14 6.07 8.17
C SER A 56 1.23 4.59 8.54
N GLY A 57 0.84 4.26 9.79
CA GLY A 57 0.77 2.87 10.28
C GLY A 57 1.92 2.47 11.20
N ALA A 58 2.03 3.08 12.38
CA ALA A 58 3.00 2.66 13.40
C ALA A 58 2.70 1.25 13.95
N SER A 59 1.45 0.79 13.86
CA SER A 59 1.07 -0.55 14.31
C SER A 59 1.51 -1.63 13.33
N ASN A 60 1.41 -1.43 12.01
CA ASN A 60 1.92 -2.39 11.02
C ASN A 60 2.62 -1.64 9.90
N LEU A 61 3.84 -2.06 9.58
CA LEU A 61 4.62 -1.44 8.52
C LEU A 61 4.07 -1.88 7.16
N THR A 62 3.89 -0.89 6.29
CA THR A 62 3.31 -1.09 4.96
C THR A 62 4.27 -0.52 3.92
N TYR A 63 4.56 -1.31 2.89
CA TYR A 63 5.53 -0.98 1.84
C TYR A 63 4.88 -1.12 0.47
N LEU A 64 5.11 -0.15 -0.40
CA LEU A 64 4.87 -0.29 -1.82
C LEU A 64 6.04 -1.06 -2.43
N VAL A 65 5.76 -2.20 -3.05
CA VAL A 65 6.75 -3.01 -3.76
C VAL A 65 6.47 -2.95 -5.25
N ARG A 66 7.50 -2.69 -6.04
CA ARG A 66 7.45 -2.68 -7.51
C ARG A 66 8.50 -3.61 -8.08
N ILE A 67 8.13 -4.42 -9.06
CA ILE A 67 9.03 -5.30 -9.81
C ILE A 67 8.64 -5.20 -11.28
N GLY A 68 9.46 -4.53 -12.09
CA GLY A 68 9.10 -4.21 -13.48
C GLY A 68 7.82 -3.36 -13.53
N SER A 69 6.79 -3.84 -14.25
CA SER A 69 5.47 -3.20 -14.32
C SER A 69 4.50 -3.63 -13.21
N TRP A 70 4.86 -4.66 -12.43
CA TRP A 70 4.01 -5.14 -11.35
C TRP A 70 4.19 -4.29 -10.10
N GLU A 71 3.09 -3.99 -9.40
CA GLU A 71 3.11 -3.35 -8.10
C GLU A 71 2.15 -4.01 -7.11
N GLY A 72 2.52 -3.99 -5.83
CA GLY A 72 1.73 -4.51 -4.74
C GLY A 72 2.08 -3.84 -3.43
N VAL A 73 1.23 -4.05 -2.42
CA VAL A 73 1.42 -3.52 -1.07
C VAL A 73 1.76 -4.67 -0.14
N LEU A 74 2.96 -4.62 0.44
CA LEU A 74 3.43 -5.56 1.45
C LEU A 74 3.10 -5.01 2.84
N ARG A 75 2.51 -5.82 3.71
CA ARG A 75 2.22 -5.45 5.09
C ARG A 75 2.79 -6.47 6.06
N ARG A 76 3.43 -5.99 7.11
CA ARG A 76 4.05 -6.81 8.16
C ARG A 76 3.88 -6.18 9.55
N PRO A 77 4.06 -6.95 10.63
CA PRO A 77 4.18 -6.42 11.99
C PRO A 77 5.37 -5.44 12.11
N PRO A 78 5.43 -4.62 13.17
CA PRO A 78 6.56 -3.70 13.39
C PRO A 78 7.85 -4.49 13.69
N PHE A 79 8.98 -3.79 13.70
CA PHE A 79 10.23 -4.37 14.23
C PHE A 79 10.20 -4.42 15.76
N GLY A 80 10.95 -5.36 16.34
CA GLY A 80 11.05 -5.50 17.79
C GLY A 80 10.02 -6.45 18.40
N PRO A 81 9.82 -6.40 19.74
CA PRO A 81 8.92 -7.30 20.45
C PRO A 81 7.47 -7.11 20.00
N ILE A 82 6.86 -8.20 19.54
CA ILE A 82 5.46 -8.22 19.10
C ILE A 82 4.61 -8.75 20.27
N ALA A 83 3.59 -8.00 20.68
CA ALA A 83 2.67 -8.49 21.70
C ALA A 83 1.89 -9.72 21.18
N PRO A 84 1.70 -10.80 21.96
CA PRO A 84 1.23 -12.11 21.48
C PRO A 84 -0.11 -12.17 20.71
N LYS A 85 -0.92 -11.11 20.75
CA LYS A 85 -2.21 -11.01 20.05
C LYS A 85 -2.36 -9.74 19.22
N ALA A 86 -1.39 -8.83 19.28
CA ALA A 86 -1.35 -7.67 18.41
C ALA A 86 -0.68 -8.10 17.10
N HIS A 87 -1.14 -7.58 15.95
CA HIS A 87 -0.51 -7.80 14.64
C HIS A 87 -0.71 -9.20 14.02
N ASP A 88 -1.89 -9.81 14.22
CA ASP A 88 -2.26 -11.06 13.52
C ASP A 88 -2.51 -10.81 12.03
N MET A 89 -1.43 -10.90 11.24
CA MET A 89 -1.44 -10.75 9.79
C MET A 89 -2.29 -11.81 9.10
N GLN A 90 -2.39 -13.02 9.67
CA GLN A 90 -3.18 -14.09 9.09
C GLN A 90 -4.66 -13.76 9.16
N ARG A 91 -5.12 -13.26 10.32
CA ARG A 91 -6.50 -12.82 10.50
C ARG A 91 -6.86 -11.67 9.57
N GLU A 92 -5.98 -10.67 9.41
CA GLU A 92 -6.17 -9.57 8.46
C GLU A 92 -6.30 -10.09 7.02
N ALA A 93 -5.34 -10.88 6.55
CA ALA A 93 -5.35 -11.44 5.19
C ALA A 93 -6.60 -12.29 4.93
N ASN A 94 -7.01 -13.11 5.90
CA ASN A 94 -8.21 -13.94 5.78
C ASN A 94 -9.50 -13.12 5.74
N LEU A 95 -9.58 -12.02 6.49
CA LEU A 95 -10.71 -11.11 6.44
C LEU A 95 -10.82 -10.49 5.04
N LEU A 96 -9.73 -9.93 4.53
CA LEU A 96 -9.70 -9.30 3.20
C LEU A 96 -10.10 -10.29 2.10
N ARG A 97 -9.58 -11.53 2.12
CA ARG A 97 -9.96 -12.59 1.17
C ARG A 97 -11.44 -12.94 1.18
N ARG A 98 -12.08 -12.87 2.34
CA ARG A 98 -13.53 -13.15 2.48
C ARG A 98 -14.40 -11.98 2.04
N VAL A 99 -13.93 -10.76 2.27
CA VAL A 99 -14.68 -9.53 1.99
C VAL A 99 -14.56 -9.13 0.52
N HIS A 100 -13.38 -9.27 -0.10
CA HIS A 100 -13.12 -8.83 -1.47
C HIS A 100 -14.16 -9.33 -2.51
N PRO A 101 -14.59 -10.61 -2.51
CA PRO A 101 -15.59 -11.10 -3.49
C PRO A 101 -16.96 -10.43 -3.41
N VAL A 102 -17.32 -9.89 -2.24
CA VAL A 102 -18.63 -9.23 -2.00
C VAL A 102 -18.51 -7.71 -1.88
N PHE A 103 -17.30 -7.18 -1.78
CA PHE A 103 -17.02 -5.75 -1.67
C PHE A 103 -15.67 -5.43 -2.31
N SER A 104 -15.67 -5.24 -3.62
CA SER A 104 -14.49 -5.04 -4.48
C SER A 104 -13.73 -3.72 -4.25
N LEU A 105 -14.19 -2.87 -3.32
CA LEU A 105 -13.43 -1.70 -2.87
C LEU A 105 -12.26 -2.09 -1.97
N VAL A 106 -12.36 -3.24 -1.29
CA VAL A 106 -11.28 -3.82 -0.49
C VAL A 106 -10.24 -4.46 -1.42
N PRO A 107 -8.92 -4.28 -1.15
CA PRO A 107 -7.87 -4.87 -1.97
C PRO A 107 -7.92 -6.39 -2.02
N GLU A 108 -7.59 -6.96 -3.18
CA GLU A 108 -7.32 -8.39 -3.30
C GLU A 108 -6.03 -8.76 -2.56
N VAL A 109 -6.03 -9.84 -1.78
CA VAL A 109 -4.81 -10.39 -1.18
C VAL A 109 -4.17 -11.37 -2.14
N TYR A 110 -3.03 -10.99 -2.71
CA TYR A 110 -2.25 -11.84 -3.61
C TYR A 110 -1.58 -13.00 -2.87
N LEU A 111 -1.02 -12.74 -1.69
CA LEU A 111 -0.21 -13.73 -0.97
C LEU A 111 -0.25 -13.50 0.54
N PHE A 112 -0.25 -14.58 1.32
CA PHE A 112 0.08 -14.57 2.75
C PHE A 112 1.23 -15.56 2.97
N CYS A 113 2.21 -15.17 3.76
CA CYS A 113 3.39 -15.97 4.08
C CYS A 113 3.58 -16.03 5.60
N ASP A 114 3.62 -17.24 6.15
CA ASP A 114 3.96 -17.53 7.54
C ASP A 114 5.36 -18.17 7.71
N ASP A 115 6.07 -18.40 6.60
CA ASP A 115 7.46 -18.86 6.64
C ASP A 115 8.39 -17.74 7.16
N LEU A 116 8.83 -17.90 8.41
CA LEU A 116 9.71 -16.97 9.09
C LEU A 116 11.10 -16.88 8.45
N MET A 117 11.49 -17.82 7.60
CA MET A 117 12.78 -17.77 6.90
C MET A 117 12.83 -16.68 5.82
N VAL A 118 11.68 -16.16 5.38
CA VAL A 118 11.60 -15.13 4.34
C VAL A 118 11.86 -13.73 4.90
N MET A 119 11.27 -13.38 6.05
CA MET A 119 11.36 -12.02 6.62
C MET A 119 11.44 -11.98 8.16
N GLY A 120 11.49 -13.13 8.82
CA GLY A 120 11.50 -13.24 10.29
C GLY A 120 10.14 -13.07 10.96
N VAL A 121 9.10 -12.65 10.21
CA VAL A 121 7.73 -12.45 10.68
C VAL A 121 6.73 -12.84 9.59
N PRO A 122 5.50 -13.24 9.95
CA PRO A 122 4.42 -13.40 8.97
C PRO A 122 4.11 -12.07 8.29
N PHE A 123 3.76 -12.13 7.00
CA PHE A 123 3.39 -10.95 6.21
C PHE A 123 2.39 -11.32 5.12
N TYR A 124 1.79 -10.31 4.50
CA TYR A 124 0.99 -10.52 3.29
C TYR A 124 1.25 -9.44 2.26
N VAL A 125 0.90 -9.76 1.01
CA VAL A 125 0.97 -8.86 -0.13
C VAL A 125 -0.41 -8.77 -0.75
N MET A 126 -0.84 -7.54 -1.06
CA MET A 126 -2.16 -7.24 -1.59
C MET A 126 -2.08 -6.24 -2.75
N GLU A 127 -3.22 -6.07 -3.43
CA GLU A 127 -3.45 -5.09 -4.48
C GLU A 127 -3.14 -3.67 -4.00
N ARG A 128 -2.46 -2.92 -4.87
CA ARG A 128 -2.33 -1.47 -4.71
C ARG A 128 -3.60 -0.77 -5.20
N ARG A 129 -4.47 -0.41 -4.25
CA ARG A 129 -5.63 0.46 -4.52
C ARG A 129 -5.19 1.91 -4.62
N ARG A 130 -5.55 2.59 -5.71
CA ARG A 130 -5.28 4.02 -5.90
C ARG A 130 -6.55 4.81 -5.63
N GLY A 131 -6.48 5.76 -4.71
CA GLY A 131 -7.61 6.55 -4.28
C GLY A 131 -7.19 7.67 -3.35
N ILE A 132 -8.18 8.45 -2.90
CA ILE A 132 -7.99 9.53 -1.94
C ILE A 132 -8.29 8.96 -0.56
N VAL A 133 -7.35 9.08 0.38
CA VAL A 133 -7.62 8.82 1.79
C VAL A 133 -8.28 10.06 2.35
N LEU A 134 -9.52 9.92 2.81
CA LEU A 134 -10.21 10.96 3.57
C LEU A 134 -9.78 10.83 5.04
N ASP A 135 -9.27 11.91 5.59
CA ASP A 135 -8.91 12.03 7.00
C ASP A 135 -9.92 12.96 7.70
N ASP A 136 -9.42 13.96 8.44
CA ASP A 136 -10.24 14.96 9.12
C ASP A 136 -10.76 16.05 8.15
N SER A 137 -10.42 15.96 6.86
CA SER A 137 -10.80 16.96 5.86
C SER A 137 -11.28 16.36 4.53
N PHE A 138 -12.22 17.06 3.88
CA PHE A 138 -12.66 16.71 2.53
C PHE A 138 -11.60 17.14 1.49
N PRO A 139 -11.53 16.48 0.32
CA PRO A 139 -10.59 16.82 -0.73
C PRO A 139 -10.81 18.26 -1.21
N ALA A 140 -9.72 18.93 -1.61
CA ALA A 140 -9.80 20.26 -2.19
C ALA A 140 -10.75 20.25 -3.41
N GLY A 141 -11.73 21.16 -3.41
CA GLY A 141 -12.76 21.24 -4.44
C GLY A 141 -14.05 20.46 -4.15
N MET A 142 -14.15 19.79 -3.00
CA MET A 142 -15.38 19.13 -2.57
C MET A 142 -16.14 19.99 -1.56
N THR A 143 -17.38 20.37 -1.87
CA THR A 143 -18.30 20.99 -0.91
C THR A 143 -19.15 19.88 -0.28
N PRO A 144 -18.95 19.54 1.00
CA PRO A 144 -19.78 18.52 1.65
C PRO A 144 -21.23 19.00 1.71
N THR A 145 -22.13 18.20 1.15
CA THR A 145 -23.58 18.44 1.24
C THR A 145 -24.21 17.42 2.19
N PRO A 146 -25.36 17.74 2.82
CA PRO A 146 -26.06 16.78 3.68
C PRO A 146 -26.35 15.44 2.98
N GLU A 147 -26.60 15.44 1.67
CA GLU A 147 -26.88 14.21 0.90
C GLU A 147 -25.64 13.32 0.70
N LEU A 148 -24.43 13.86 0.80
CA LEU A 148 -23.17 13.11 0.67
C LEU A 148 -22.69 12.51 1.99
N CYS A 149 -23.25 12.96 3.12
CA CYS A 149 -22.86 12.56 4.48
C CYS A 149 -23.87 11.61 5.15
N HIS A 150 -24.78 11.01 4.37
CA HIS A 150 -25.79 10.06 4.84
C HIS A 150 -25.38 8.60 4.63
#